data_AF-A0A354WWQ5-F1
#
_entry.id   AF-A0A354WWQ5-F1
#
_cell.length_a   1.000
_cell.length_b   1.000
_cell.length_c   1.000
_cell.angle_alpha   90.00
_cell.angle_beta   90.00
_cell.angle_gamma   90.00
#
_symmetry.space_group_name_H-M   'P 1'
#
loop_
_entity.id
_entity.type
_entity.pdbx_description
1 polymer ?
#
loop_
_entity_poly.entity_id
_entity_poly.type
_entity_poly.pdbx_seq_one_letter_code
_entity_poly.pdbx_strand_id
1 'polypeptide(L)'
;VFIRPVYVWQQGNQENFWGFTVVDVSLNRMLEHMDLTRLGLVGIRYQLCWTDSTTGKEVEISSNGTLAGDRVSAIRGIDGDTWTLYMQPINGWGNTWIIVMLTWIGLTITGLLAFARAHILQIRHQGEIDE
;
A
#
# COMPACT_ATOMS: atom_id res chain seq x y z
N VAL A 1 -22.83 -7.33 13.30
CA VAL A 1 -23.66 -6.78 14.41
C VAL A 1 -22.74 -6.40 15.55
N PHE A 2 -22.70 -5.14 15.95
CA PHE A 2 -21.91 -4.66 17.10
C PHE A 2 -22.83 -4.52 18.32
N ILE A 3 -22.41 -5.03 19.47
CA ILE A 3 -23.18 -4.98 20.72
C ILE A 3 -22.37 -4.18 21.74
N ARG A 4 -22.91 -3.03 22.18
CA ARG A 4 -22.27 -2.20 23.20
C ARG A 4 -23.13 -2.14 24.47
N PRO A 5 -22.59 -2.43 25.66
CA PRO A 5 -23.32 -2.27 26.91
C PRO A 5 -23.51 -0.77 27.23
N VAL A 6 -24.69 -0.41 27.73
CA VAL A 6 -25.04 0.95 28.13
C VAL A 6 -25.17 0.98 29.65
N TYR A 7 -24.48 1.95 30.27
CA TYR A 7 -24.53 2.23 31.70
C TYR A 7 -25.15 3.61 31.92
N VAL A 8 -26.03 3.71 32.91
CA VAL A 8 -26.65 4.99 33.30
C VAL A 8 -26.26 5.35 34.72
N TRP A 9 -25.96 6.63 34.91
CA TRP A 9 -25.68 7.23 36.20
C TRP A 9 -26.97 7.54 36.92
N GLN A 10 -27.28 6.76 37.96
CA GLN A 10 -28.29 7.14 38.94
C GLN A 10 -27.64 8.02 40.02
N GLN A 11 -28.34 9.09 40.45
CA GLN A 11 -27.88 10.01 41.50
C GLN A 11 -27.43 9.19 42.73
N GLY A 12 -26.10 9.07 42.93
CA GLY A 12 -25.56 8.28 44.04
C GLY A 12 -24.31 7.44 43.77
N ASN A 13 -23.66 7.56 42.61
CA ASN A 13 -22.28 7.05 42.38
C ASN A 13 -22.14 5.55 42.03
N GLN A 14 -23.18 4.88 41.52
CA GLN A 14 -23.04 3.55 40.92
C GLN A 14 -23.56 3.53 39.48
N GLU A 15 -22.70 3.13 38.53
CA GLU A 15 -23.08 2.80 37.16
C GLU A 15 -23.92 1.53 37.17
N ASN A 16 -25.22 1.67 36.90
CA ASN A 16 -26.09 0.51 36.70
C ASN A 16 -26.12 0.14 35.21
N PHE A 17 -25.90 -1.15 34.94
CA PHE A 17 -26.09 -1.73 33.61
C PHE A 17 -27.57 -1.62 33.22
N TRP A 18 -27.85 -1.02 32.07
CA TRP A 18 -29.21 -0.74 31.61
C TRP A 18 -29.63 -1.62 30.43
N GLY A 19 -28.68 -2.01 29.58
CA GLY A 19 -28.97 -2.87 28.44
C GLY A 19 -27.87 -2.85 27.40
N PHE A 20 -28.19 -3.36 26.21
CA PHE A 20 -27.28 -3.41 25.07
C PHE A 20 -27.81 -2.56 23.92
N THR A 21 -26.94 -1.76 23.31
CA THR A 21 -27.18 -1.16 22.01
C THR A 21 -26.66 -2.10 20.94
N VAL A 22 -27.54 -2.51 20.03
CA VAL A 22 -27.21 -3.38 18.90
C VAL A 22 -27.17 -2.52 17.63
N VAL A 23 -26.00 -2.41 17.00
CA VAL A 23 -25.83 -1.72 15.72
C VAL A 23 -25.61 -2.76 14.64
N ASP A 24 -26.56 -2.84 13.71
CA ASP A 24 -26.38 -3.60 12.48
C ASP A 24 -25.74 -2.73 11.41
N VAL A 25 -24.40 -2.81 11.33
CA VAL A 25 -23.66 -2.16 10.25
C VAL A 25 -23.68 -3.09 9.05
N SER A 26 -24.48 -2.75 8.05
CA SER A 26 -24.48 -3.45 6.77
C SER A 26 -23.15 -3.20 6.06
N LEU A 27 -22.24 -4.17 6.10
CA LEU A 27 -20.94 -4.15 5.42
C LEU A 27 -21.07 -3.71 3.95
N ASN A 28 -22.09 -4.21 3.24
CA ASN A 28 -22.36 -3.83 1.86
C ASN A 28 -22.59 -2.32 1.68
N ARG A 29 -23.34 -1.67 2.58
CA ARG A 29 -23.52 -0.21 2.54
C ARG A 29 -22.23 0.55 2.83
N MET A 30 -21.38 0.04 3.72
CA MET A 30 -20.07 0.63 3.99
C MET A 30 -19.15 0.52 2.77
N LEU A 31 -19.15 -0.63 2.09
CA LEU A 31 -18.37 -0.87 0.88
C LEU A 31 -18.84 0.03 -0.28
N GLU A 32 -20.15 0.22 -0.43
CA GLU A 32 -20.73 1.16 -1.40
C GLU A 32 -20.29 2.60 -1.14
N HIS A 33 -20.27 3.05 0.12
CA HIS A 33 -19.81 4.40 0.46
C HIS A 33 -18.30 4.59 0.34
N MET A 34 -17.51 3.54 0.56
CA MET A 34 -16.06 3.58 0.35
C MET A 34 -15.67 3.59 -1.13
N ASP A 35 -16.62 3.29 -2.03
CA ASP A 35 -16.44 3.28 -3.49
C ASP A 35 -15.13 2.59 -3.92
N LEU A 36 -14.85 1.42 -3.32
CA LEU A 36 -13.63 0.64 -3.58
C LEU A 36 -13.49 0.26 -5.06
N THR A 37 -14.59 0.30 -5.81
CA THR A 37 -14.64 0.20 -7.27
C THR A 37 -13.76 1.25 -7.96
N ARG A 38 -13.65 2.47 -7.40
CA ARG A 38 -12.73 3.51 -7.90
C ARG A 38 -11.27 3.13 -7.78
N LEU A 39 -10.88 2.35 -6.76
CA LEU A 39 -9.50 1.87 -6.64
C LEU A 39 -9.15 0.98 -7.83
N GLY A 40 -10.09 0.10 -8.23
CA GLY A 40 -9.94 -0.70 -9.45
C GLY A 40 -9.80 0.16 -10.71
N LEU A 41 -10.59 1.22 -10.85
CA LEU A 41 -10.53 2.16 -11.98
C LEU A 41 -9.21 2.94 -12.05
N VAL A 42 -8.59 3.24 -10.91
CA VAL A 42 -7.28 3.92 -10.81
C VAL A 42 -6.12 2.91 -10.96
N GLY A 43 -6.42 1.63 -11.19
CA GLY A 43 -5.42 0.59 -11.40
C GLY A 43 -4.82 0.06 -10.10
N ILE A 44 -5.58 0.04 -9.01
CA ILE A 44 -5.19 -0.50 -7.71
C ILE A 44 -6.02 -1.75 -7.42
N ARG A 45 -5.35 -2.89 -7.20
CA ARG A 45 -5.95 -4.09 -6.63
C ARG A 45 -6.08 -3.91 -5.12
N TYR A 46 -7.17 -4.42 -4.56
CA TYR A 46 -7.42 -4.38 -3.12
C TYR A 46 -7.90 -5.73 -2.60
N GLN A 47 -7.62 -5.98 -1.32
CA GLN A 47 -8.17 -7.09 -0.53
C GLN A 47 -8.48 -6.58 0.87
N LEU A 48 -9.73 -6.71 1.29
CA LEU A 48 -10.19 -6.34 2.62
C LEU A 48 -10.33 -7.61 3.46
N CYS A 49 -9.60 -7.63 4.56
CA CYS A 49 -9.61 -8.73 5.51
C CYS A 49 -10.07 -8.24 6.89
N TRP A 50 -10.82 -9.11 7.56
CA TRP A 50 -11.15 -8.96 8.97
C TRP A 50 -10.43 -10.04 9.77
N THR A 51 -9.78 -9.63 10.84
CA THR A 51 -9.09 -10.52 11.77
C THR A 51 -9.80 -10.46 13.11
N ASP A 52 -10.33 -11.61 13.52
CA ASP A 52 -10.89 -11.82 14.84
C ASP A 52 -9.80 -11.67 15.90
N SER A 53 -10.05 -10.80 16.87
CA SER A 53 -9.13 -10.54 17.99
C SER A 53 -8.94 -11.72 18.94
N THR A 54 -9.88 -12.65 18.95
CA THR A 54 -9.93 -13.80 19.86
C THR A 54 -9.23 -15.02 19.27
N THR A 55 -9.43 -15.27 17.97
CA THR A 55 -8.88 -16.44 17.27
C THR A 55 -7.65 -16.12 16.42
N GLY A 56 -7.40 -14.83 16.15
CA GLY A 56 -6.34 -14.38 15.25
C GLY A 56 -6.56 -14.82 13.79
N LYS A 57 -7.74 -15.37 13.48
CA LYS A 57 -8.04 -15.89 12.15
C LYS A 57 -8.47 -14.75 11.25
N GLU A 58 -7.72 -14.60 10.16
CA GLU A 58 -8.04 -13.64 9.11
C GLU A 58 -9.08 -14.25 8.14
N VAL A 59 -10.12 -13.48 7.84
CA VAL A 59 -11.18 -13.82 6.90
C VAL A 59 -11.21 -12.76 5.81
N GLU A 60 -11.12 -13.20 4.57
CA GLU A 60 -11.28 -12.32 3.41
C GLU A 60 -12.75 -11.96 3.23
N ILE A 61 -13.03 -10.66 3.18
CA ILE A 61 -14.38 -10.12 3.04
C ILE A 61 -14.66 -9.67 1.60
N SER A 62 -13.67 -9.07 0.95
CA SER A 62 -13.80 -8.57 -0.42
C SER A 62 -12.44 -8.45 -1.08
N SER A 63 -12.34 -8.85 -2.35
CA SER A 63 -11.13 -8.68 -3.15
C SER A 63 -11.45 -8.33 -4.60
N ASN A 64 -10.52 -7.63 -5.25
CA ASN A 64 -10.55 -7.36 -6.69
C ASN A 64 -9.34 -7.99 -7.38
N GLY A 65 -9.14 -9.29 -7.12
CA GLY A 65 -8.07 -10.11 -7.68
C GLY A 65 -6.98 -10.49 -6.69
N THR A 66 -6.02 -11.29 -7.16
CA THR A 66 -4.91 -11.79 -6.34
C THR A 66 -3.85 -10.71 -6.15
N LEU A 67 -3.53 -10.39 -4.89
CA LEU A 67 -2.38 -9.58 -4.52
C LEU A 67 -1.12 -10.46 -4.55
N ALA A 68 -0.08 -10.04 -5.24
CA ALA A 68 1.16 -10.80 -5.38
C ALA A 68 2.37 -9.86 -5.22
N GLY A 69 3.19 -10.10 -4.20
CA GLY A 69 4.40 -9.32 -3.93
C GLY A 69 4.18 -8.22 -2.91
N ASP A 70 4.79 -7.06 -3.14
CA ASP A 70 4.85 -5.96 -2.18
C ASP A 70 3.53 -5.17 -2.12
N ARG A 71 2.95 -5.10 -0.93
CA ARG A 71 1.59 -4.60 -0.67
C ARG A 71 1.61 -3.61 0.48
N VAL A 72 0.81 -2.56 0.36
CA VAL A 72 0.61 -1.60 1.44
C VAL A 72 -0.63 -2.03 2.22
N SER A 73 -0.49 -2.11 3.54
CA SER A 73 -1.58 -2.43 4.46
C SER A 73 -2.02 -1.20 5.24
N ALA A 74 -3.30 -0.87 5.18
CA ALA A 74 -3.95 0.05 6.11
C ALA A 74 -4.64 -0.77 7.19
N ILE A 75 -4.19 -0.64 8.44
CA ILE A 75 -4.74 -1.38 9.58
C ILE A 75 -5.60 -0.43 10.40
N ARG A 76 -6.81 -0.85 10.76
CA ARG A 76 -7.67 -0.13 11.69
C ARG A 76 -8.30 -1.10 12.69
N GLY A 77 -8.09 -0.84 13.98
CA GLY A 77 -8.78 -1.53 15.06
C GLY A 77 -10.18 -0.96 15.25
N ILE A 78 -11.20 -1.81 15.22
CA ILE A 78 -12.57 -1.45 15.54
C ILE A 78 -13.06 -2.43 16.62
N ASP A 79 -13.19 -1.92 17.84
CA ASP A 79 -13.79 -2.65 18.98
C ASP A 79 -13.10 -3.98 19.33
N GLY A 80 -11.77 -4.01 19.28
CA GLY A 80 -10.96 -5.21 19.53
C GLY A 80 -10.56 -5.91 18.25
N ASP A 81 -11.44 -5.96 17.24
CA ASP A 81 -11.15 -6.60 15.97
C ASP A 81 -10.26 -5.76 15.06
N THR A 82 -9.42 -6.43 14.27
CA THR A 82 -8.46 -5.78 13.38
C THR A 82 -8.94 -5.88 11.94
N TRP A 83 -9.14 -4.73 11.30
CA TRP A 83 -9.45 -4.66 9.87
C TRP A 83 -8.19 -4.29 9.11
N THR A 84 -7.81 -5.11 8.14
CA THR A 84 -6.65 -4.89 7.30
C THR A 84 -7.08 -4.73 5.85
N LEU A 85 -6.82 -3.54 5.30
CA LEU A 85 -6.98 -3.27 3.88
C LEU A 85 -5.62 -3.38 3.20
N TYR A 86 -5.45 -4.39 2.35
CA TYR A 86 -4.29 -4.52 1.49
C TYR A 86 -4.53 -3.87 0.14
N MET A 87 -3.55 -3.12 -0.34
CA MET A 87 -3.58 -2.43 -1.63
C MET A 87 -2.30 -2.68 -2.41
N GLN A 88 -2.45 -2.86 -3.73
CA GLN A 88 -1.32 -3.01 -4.65
C GLN A 88 -1.64 -2.36 -6.00
N PRO A 89 -0.79 -1.45 -6.50
CA PRO A 89 -0.92 -0.93 -7.86
C PRO A 89 -0.66 -2.03 -8.89
N ILE A 90 -1.51 -2.10 -9.93
CA ILE A 90 -1.44 -3.11 -11.00
C ILE A 90 -0.12 -3.01 -11.78
N ASN A 91 0.40 -1.80 -11.95
CA ASN A 91 1.64 -1.52 -12.69
C ASN A 91 2.89 -1.45 -11.78
N GLY A 92 2.78 -1.87 -10.51
CA GLY A 92 3.85 -1.73 -9.52
C GLY A 92 3.94 -0.32 -8.92
N TRP A 93 4.76 -0.18 -7.88
CA TRP A 93 4.90 1.07 -7.11
C TRP A 93 5.70 2.17 -7.83
N GLY A 94 6.48 1.80 -8.85
CA GLY A 94 7.35 2.69 -9.60
C GLY A 94 7.08 2.65 -11.10
N ASN A 95 7.40 3.74 -11.78
CA ASN A 95 7.29 3.81 -13.24
C ASN A 95 8.52 3.14 -13.89
N THR A 96 8.36 1.92 -14.38
CA THR A 96 9.42 1.15 -15.06
C THR A 96 10.04 1.92 -16.23
N TRP A 97 9.26 2.74 -16.94
CA TRP A 97 9.75 3.51 -18.09
C TRP A 97 10.78 4.57 -17.69
N ILE A 98 10.56 5.23 -16.55
CA ILE A 98 11.49 6.24 -16.02
C ILE A 98 12.81 5.58 -15.62
N ILE A 99 12.76 4.39 -15.00
CA ILE A 99 13.95 3.64 -14.61
C ILE A 99 14.77 3.28 -15.85
N VAL A 100 14.13 2.72 -16.87
CA VAL A 100 14.79 2.37 -18.15
C VAL A 100 15.44 3.60 -18.78
N MET A 101 14.72 4.73 -18.83
CA MET A 101 15.25 5.98 -19.39
C MET A 101 16.47 6.49 -18.62
N LEU A 102 16.42 6.49 -17.28
CA LEU A 102 17.55 6.88 -16.42
C LEU A 102 18.76 5.96 -16.63
N THR A 103 18.54 4.65 -16.77
CA THR A 103 19.62 3.70 -17.05
C THR A 103 20.29 4.02 -18.38
N TRP A 104 19.52 4.28 -19.44
CA TRP A 104 20.07 4.65 -20.74
C TRP A 104 20.86 5.96 -20.69
N ILE A 105 20.36 6.98 -20.00
CA ILE A 105 21.07 8.26 -19.82
C ILE A 105 22.39 8.05 -19.07
N GLY A 106 22.39 7.24 -18.01
CA GLY A 106 23.61 6.89 -17.29
C GLY A 106 24.63 6.21 -18.21
N LEU A 107 24.16 5.24 -19.00
CA LEU A 107 24.99 4.46 -19.92
C LEU A 107 25.60 5.34 -21.03
N THR A 108 24.85 6.29 -21.57
CA THR A 108 25.38 7.23 -22.58
C THR A 108 26.41 8.18 -21.99
N ILE A 109 26.20 8.69 -20.78
CA ILE A 109 27.18 9.54 -20.09
C ILE A 109 28.47 8.76 -19.81
N THR A 110 28.37 7.55 -19.28
CA THR A 110 29.53 6.67 -19.04
C THR A 110 30.26 6.36 -20.34
N GLY A 111 29.53 6.06 -21.42
CA GLY A 111 30.10 5.83 -22.74
C GLY A 111 30.85 7.05 -23.29
N LEU A 112 30.27 8.24 -23.15
CA LEU A 112 30.88 9.49 -23.61
C LEU A 112 32.17 9.82 -22.83
N LEU A 113 32.15 9.62 -21.51
CA LEU A 113 33.33 9.79 -20.65
C LEU A 113 34.45 8.79 -21.02
N ALA A 114 34.10 7.54 -21.29
CA ALA A 114 35.05 6.52 -21.73
C ALA A 114 35.67 6.88 -23.09
N PHE A 115 34.85 7.33 -24.04
CA PHE A 115 35.30 7.80 -25.35
C PHE A 115 36.24 9.01 -25.23
N ALA A 116 35.86 10.02 -24.44
CA ALA A 116 36.69 11.19 -24.19
C ALA A 116 38.06 10.81 -23.57
N ARG A 117 38.07 9.88 -22.61
CA ARG A 117 39.31 9.34 -22.02
C ARG A 117 40.19 8.64 -23.07
N ALA A 118 39.61 7.78 -23.89
CA ALA A 118 40.34 7.07 -24.95
C ALA A 118 40.95 8.07 -25.95
N HIS A 119 40.18 9.09 -26.35
CA HIS A 119 40.64 10.12 -27.28
C HIS A 119 41.79 10.97 -26.70
N ILE A 120 41.72 11.33 -25.42
CA ILE A 120 42.81 12.07 -24.74
C ILE A 120 44.09 11.23 -24.67
N LEU A 121 43.97 9.93 -24.36
CA LEU A 121 45.13 9.02 -24.34
C LEU A 121 45.76 8.86 -25.74
N GLN A 122 44.93 8.81 -26.78
CA GLN A 122 45.39 8.68 -28.15
C GLN A 122 46.16 9.93 -28.62
N ILE A 123 45.69 11.13 -28.28
CA ILE A 123 46.43 12.39 -28.56
C ILE A 123 47.77 12.42 -27.82
N ARG A 124 47.79 12.00 -26.55
CA ARG A 124 49.02 11.97 -25.75
C ARG A 124 50.06 11.02 -26.36
N HIS A 125 49.63 9.86 -26.83
CA HIS A 125 50.52 8.89 -27.46
C HIS A 125 51.11 9.41 -28.78
N GLN A 126 50.40 10.27 -29.54
CA GLN A 126 50.96 10.87 -30.77
C GLN A 126 51.97 11.99 -30.47
N GLY A 127 51.77 12.77 -29.41
CA GLY A 127 52.72 13.81 -29.00
C GLY A 127 54.07 13.28 -28.49
N GLU A 128 54.15 12.00 -28.09
CA GLU A 128 55.38 11.36 -27.60
C GLU A 128 56.21 10.69 -28.72
N ILE A 129 55.69 10.64 -29.97
CA ILE A 129 56.43 10.11 -31.14
C ILE A 129 57.04 11.23 -31.99
N ASP A 130 56.67 12.48 -31.73
CA ASP A 130 57.16 13.68 -32.43
C ASP A 130 58.25 14.45 -31.64
N GLU A 131 58.67 13.96 -30.46
CA GLU A 131 59.90 14.38 -29.72
C GLU A 131 61.05 13.40 -29.98
#